data_AF-A0A2D9GD99-F1
#
_entry.id   AF-A0A2D9GD99-F1
#
_cell.length_a   1.000
_cell.length_b   1.000
_cell.length_c   1.000
_cell.angle_alpha   90.00
_cell.angle_beta   90.00
_cell.angle_gamma   90.00
#
_symmetry.space_group_name_H-M   'P 1'
#
loop_
_entity.id
_entity.type
_entity.pdbx_description
1 polymer ?
#
loop_
_entity_poly.entity_id
_entity_poly.type
_entity_poly.pdbx_seq_one_letter_code
_entity_poly.pdbx_strand_id
1 'polypeptide(L)'
;MSRIYTELSNLFKYNLTNVAKSLGYSKYNLLILAKDFKTLQLEFPEVWNSLMSCRHQKDKRTITEYALDLVASWVYEDVILSELSKFFDIELNGTDKKREILSSSKVKTDADYLITSNGNSTTLELVNSYTNYWKSSGKIDLRDNKFKKLERNNSLLVCIDIFNKDFFILDVKKNKTLFKYIPYHELWGKPAYQLDINNMETTRLSLKNLTSELNKKIF
;
A
#
# COMPACT_ATOMS: atom_id res chain seq x y z
N MET A 1 3.42 11.88 14.78
CA MET A 1 3.50 10.43 15.06
C MET A 1 2.97 9.69 13.84
N SER A 2 3.66 8.65 13.37
CA SER A 2 3.30 7.92 12.16
C SER A 2 1.99 7.13 12.38
N ARG A 3 0.94 7.51 11.63
CA ARG A 3 -0.43 7.00 11.82
C ARG A 3 -0.55 5.58 11.28
N ILE A 4 0.04 5.28 10.12
CA ILE A 4 -0.04 3.96 9.49
C ILE A 4 0.65 2.91 10.37
N TYR A 5 1.89 3.16 10.80
CA TYR A 5 2.59 2.25 11.70
C TYR A 5 1.80 1.98 12.98
N THR A 6 1.21 3.01 13.58
CA THR A 6 0.47 2.85 14.84
C THR A 6 -0.74 1.94 14.65
N GLU A 7 -1.54 2.17 13.61
CA GLU A 7 -2.74 1.37 13.34
C GLU A 7 -2.39 -0.06 12.92
N LEU A 8 -1.35 -0.24 12.10
CA LEU A 8 -0.87 -1.57 11.73
C LEU A 8 -0.27 -2.32 12.94
N SER A 9 0.47 -1.62 13.79
CA SER A 9 0.96 -2.19 15.04
C SER A 9 -0.20 -2.68 15.90
N ASN A 10 -1.27 -1.88 16.06
CA ASN A 10 -2.49 -2.30 16.76
C ASN A 10 -3.15 -3.53 16.09
N LEU A 11 -3.28 -3.53 14.76
CA LEU A 11 -3.84 -4.64 13.98
C LEU A 11 -3.08 -5.96 14.26
N PHE A 12 -1.75 -5.89 14.31
CA PHE A 12 -0.88 -7.02 14.62
C PHE A 12 -0.61 -7.18 16.13
N LYS A 13 -1.44 -6.60 17.00
CA LYS A 13 -1.33 -6.70 18.47
C LYS A 13 0.07 -6.35 18.99
N TYR A 14 0.65 -5.30 18.46
CA TYR A 14 1.99 -4.78 18.72
C TYR A 14 3.15 -5.72 18.34
N ASN A 15 2.91 -6.73 17.51
CA ASN A 15 3.92 -7.71 17.07
C ASN A 15 4.48 -7.46 15.67
N LEU A 16 4.33 -6.25 15.11
CA LEU A 16 4.70 -5.95 13.73
C LEU A 16 6.17 -6.35 13.39
N THR A 17 7.11 -6.13 14.31
CA THR A 17 8.52 -6.55 14.15
C THR A 17 8.67 -8.07 14.11
N ASN A 18 7.89 -8.82 14.89
CA ASN A 18 7.91 -10.28 14.89
C ASN A 18 7.30 -10.85 13.60
N VAL A 19 6.21 -10.24 13.12
CA VAL A 19 5.61 -10.58 11.81
C VAL A 19 6.63 -10.35 10.70
N ALA A 20 7.26 -9.18 10.66
CA ALA A 20 8.31 -8.87 9.68
C ALA A 20 9.47 -9.88 9.73
N LYS A 21 9.90 -10.26 10.95
CA LYS A 21 10.94 -11.28 11.14
C LYS A 21 10.52 -12.65 10.58
N SER A 22 9.27 -13.06 10.80
CA SER A 22 8.73 -14.31 10.25
C SER A 22 8.63 -14.32 8.72
N LEU A 23 8.47 -13.14 8.12
CA LEU A 23 8.47 -12.92 6.67
C LEU A 23 9.88 -12.75 6.08
N GLY A 24 10.94 -12.86 6.89
CA GLY A 24 12.32 -12.80 6.42
C GLY A 24 12.85 -11.39 6.14
N TYR A 25 12.28 -10.35 6.76
CA TYR A 25 12.74 -8.97 6.57
C TYR A 25 14.19 -8.79 7.05
N SER A 26 14.94 -7.96 6.32
CA SER A 26 16.34 -7.62 6.61
C SER A 26 16.51 -6.93 7.98
N LYS A 27 17.74 -6.95 8.51
CA LYS A 27 18.07 -6.32 9.80
C LYS A 27 17.68 -4.84 9.85
N TYR A 28 17.96 -4.05 8.81
CA TYR A 28 17.64 -2.63 8.80
C TYR A 28 16.13 -2.37 8.84
N ASN A 29 15.31 -3.21 8.20
CA ASN A 29 13.86 -3.10 8.28
C ASN A 29 13.35 -3.37 9.71
N LEU A 30 13.93 -4.37 10.39
CA LEU A 30 13.59 -4.68 11.79
C LEU A 30 13.99 -3.53 12.72
N LEU A 31 15.16 -2.90 12.51
CA LEU A 31 15.59 -1.72 13.28
C LEU A 31 14.61 -0.54 13.10
N ILE A 32 14.14 -0.30 11.86
CA ILE A 32 13.11 0.72 11.57
C ILE A 32 11.85 0.44 12.38
N LEU A 33 11.30 -0.78 12.32
CA LEU A 33 10.07 -1.14 13.04
C LEU A 33 10.23 -1.09 14.57
N ALA A 34 11.43 -1.36 15.07
CA ALA A 34 11.80 -1.24 16.48
C ALA A 34 12.08 0.22 16.91
N LYS A 35 12.05 1.18 15.97
CA LYS A 35 12.38 2.61 16.18
C LYS A 35 13.83 2.84 16.62
N ASP A 36 14.73 1.90 16.36
CA ASP A 36 16.16 2.03 16.65
C ASP A 36 16.91 2.71 15.50
N PHE A 37 16.60 4.00 15.30
CA PHE A 37 17.20 4.80 14.23
C PHE A 37 18.67 5.13 14.50
N LYS A 38 19.11 5.09 15.77
CA LYS A 38 20.50 5.32 16.12
C LYS A 38 21.38 4.19 15.60
N THR A 39 21.00 2.93 15.88
CA THR A 39 21.72 1.77 15.33
C THR A 39 21.60 1.71 13.82
N LEU A 40 20.44 2.03 13.26
CA LEU A 40 20.26 2.09 11.79
C LEU A 40 21.25 3.05 11.13
N GLN A 41 21.44 4.25 11.69
CA GLN A 41 22.38 5.24 11.14
C GLN A 41 23.84 4.79 11.24
N LEU A 42 24.19 4.07 12.30
CA LEU A 42 25.55 3.60 12.54
C LEU A 42 25.91 2.40 11.67
N GLU A 43 25.01 1.42 11.57
CA GLU A 43 25.28 0.15 10.88
C GLU A 43 24.89 0.15 9.40
N PHE A 44 23.89 0.96 9.01
CA PHE A 44 23.36 1.02 7.64
C PHE A 44 23.24 2.46 7.13
N PRO A 45 24.35 3.23 7.09
CA PRO A 45 24.33 4.63 6.69
C PRO A 45 23.80 4.85 5.26
N GLU A 46 24.00 3.90 4.35
CA GLU A 46 23.48 3.93 2.98
C GLU A 46 21.95 3.84 2.91
N VAL A 47 21.34 3.05 3.79
CA VAL A 47 19.88 2.95 3.93
C VAL A 47 19.33 4.27 4.47
N TRP A 48 19.98 4.83 5.50
CA TRP A 48 19.59 6.13 6.04
C TRP A 48 19.70 7.24 4.99
N ASN A 49 20.78 7.29 4.21
CA ASN A 49 20.96 8.25 3.13
C ASN A 49 19.89 8.10 2.03
N SER A 50 19.49 6.87 1.71
CA SER A 50 18.38 6.62 0.79
C SER A 50 17.06 7.20 1.32
N LEU A 51 16.74 6.99 2.61
CA LEU A 51 15.56 7.61 3.25
C LEU A 51 15.61 9.14 3.20
N MET A 52 16.78 9.73 3.49
CA MET A 52 16.99 11.19 3.44
C MET A 52 16.76 11.77 2.04
N SER A 53 17.06 11.00 1.00
CA SER A 53 16.87 11.41 -0.40
C SER A 53 15.39 11.48 -0.82
N CYS A 54 14.50 10.76 -0.12
CA CYS A 54 13.07 10.60 -0.41
C CYS A 54 12.21 11.82 -0.02
N ARG A 55 12.71 13.04 -0.29
CA ARG A 55 12.03 14.31 0.03
C ARG A 55 10.65 14.41 -0.62
N HIS A 56 10.53 13.93 -1.85
CA HIS A 56 9.25 13.96 -2.56
C HIS A 56 8.27 12.93 -2.00
N GLN A 57 8.71 11.70 -1.71
CA GLN A 57 7.85 10.58 -1.30
C GLN A 57 7.33 10.72 0.13
N LYS A 58 8.12 11.32 1.03
CA LYS A 58 7.74 11.51 2.43
C LYS A 58 6.65 12.58 2.63
N ASP A 59 6.46 13.49 1.67
CA ASP A 59 5.61 14.66 1.81
C ASP A 59 5.93 15.46 3.10
N LYS A 60 4.92 15.75 3.93
CA LYS A 60 5.06 16.50 5.19
C LYS A 60 5.66 15.66 6.34
N ARG A 61 5.80 14.33 6.19
CA ARG A 61 6.32 13.45 7.25
C ARG A 61 7.80 13.71 7.53
N THR A 62 8.20 13.45 8.78
CA THR A 62 9.62 13.30 9.13
C THR A 62 10.20 12.04 8.47
N ILE A 63 11.54 11.96 8.39
CA ILE A 63 12.21 10.78 7.81
C ILE A 63 11.87 9.50 8.58
N THR A 64 11.82 9.57 9.91
CA THR A 64 11.50 8.43 10.77
C THR A 64 10.05 7.98 10.63
N GLU A 65 9.10 8.93 10.54
CA GLU A 65 7.70 8.61 10.27
C GLU A 65 7.50 7.97 8.90
N TYR A 66 8.18 8.49 7.88
CA TYR A 66 8.15 7.91 6.54
C TYR A 66 8.71 6.48 6.52
N ALA A 67 9.86 6.25 7.17
CA ALA A 67 10.46 4.92 7.26
C ALA A 67 9.53 3.92 7.97
N LEU A 68 8.93 4.33 9.09
CA LEU A 68 7.97 3.50 9.84
C LEU A 68 6.75 3.15 8.99
N ASP A 69 6.11 4.15 8.38
CA ASP A 69 4.93 3.96 7.52
C ASP A 69 5.26 3.02 6.35
N LEU A 70 6.42 3.21 5.71
CA LEU A 70 6.85 2.44 4.55
C LEU A 70 7.02 0.96 4.89
N VAL A 71 7.86 0.66 5.89
CA VAL A 71 8.14 -0.74 6.27
C VAL A 71 6.90 -1.41 6.87
N ALA A 72 6.08 -0.67 7.64
CA ALA A 72 4.83 -1.22 8.15
C ALA A 72 3.86 -1.60 7.02
N SER A 73 3.71 -0.74 6.01
CA SER A 73 2.84 -1.01 4.85
C SER A 73 3.30 -2.23 4.08
N TRP A 74 4.61 -2.36 3.85
CA TRP A 74 5.20 -3.55 3.22
C TRP A 74 4.90 -4.84 3.98
N VAL A 75 5.01 -4.84 5.31
CA VAL A 75 4.68 -6.02 6.13
C VAL A 75 3.21 -6.40 5.94
N TYR A 76 2.31 -5.42 5.91
CA TYR A 76 0.89 -5.67 5.66
C TYR A 76 0.65 -6.23 4.25
N GLU A 77 1.28 -5.65 3.23
CA GLU A 77 1.21 -6.13 1.85
C GLU A 77 1.70 -7.59 1.72
N ASP A 78 2.78 -7.97 2.40
CA ASP A 78 3.32 -9.33 2.37
C ASP A 78 2.43 -10.33 3.11
N VAL A 79 1.75 -9.90 4.18
CA VAL A 79 0.73 -10.73 4.83
C VAL A 79 -0.44 -10.99 3.89
N ILE A 80 -0.94 -9.95 3.20
CA ILE A 80 -2.01 -10.12 2.20
C ILE A 80 -1.54 -11.02 1.06
N LEU A 81 -0.32 -10.84 0.56
CA LEU A 81 0.27 -11.69 -0.47
C LEU A 81 0.32 -13.16 -0.03
N SER A 82 0.82 -13.44 1.19
CA SER A 82 0.91 -14.80 1.72
C SER A 82 -0.45 -15.48 1.85
N GLU A 83 -1.52 -14.72 2.06
CA GLU A 83 -2.87 -15.27 2.12
C GLU A 83 -3.49 -15.48 0.72
N LEU A 84 -3.27 -14.53 -0.20
CA LEU A 84 -3.77 -14.62 -1.57
C LEU A 84 -3.01 -15.66 -2.42
N SER A 85 -1.73 -15.88 -2.17
CA SER A 85 -0.91 -16.87 -2.88
C SER A 85 -1.34 -18.33 -2.67
N LYS A 86 -2.20 -18.57 -1.68
CA LYS A 86 -2.87 -19.86 -1.48
C LYS A 86 -3.96 -20.14 -2.53
N PHE A 87 -4.41 -19.12 -3.26
CA PHE A 87 -5.54 -19.19 -4.19
C PHE A 87 -5.23 -18.69 -5.59
N PHE A 88 -4.21 -17.85 -5.74
CA PHE A 88 -3.83 -17.22 -7.01
C PHE A 88 -2.34 -17.41 -7.26
N ASP A 89 -1.95 -17.47 -8.53
CA ASP A 89 -0.56 -17.24 -8.93
C ASP A 89 -0.32 -15.73 -8.87
N ILE A 90 0.17 -15.26 -7.72
CA ILE A 90 0.34 -13.84 -7.38
C ILE A 90 1.75 -13.60 -6.84
N GLU A 91 2.36 -12.51 -7.30
CA GLU A 91 3.64 -12.03 -6.80
C GLU A 91 3.61 -10.53 -6.54
N LEU A 92 4.55 -10.03 -5.73
CA LEU A 92 4.84 -8.60 -5.66
C LEU A 92 5.21 -8.07 -7.04
N ASN A 93 4.88 -6.82 -7.33
CA ASN A 93 5.23 -6.16 -8.58
C ASN A 93 6.12 -4.92 -8.33
N GLY A 94 6.90 -4.53 -9.34
CA GLY A 94 7.74 -3.33 -9.29
C GLY A 94 9.04 -3.42 -8.49
N THR A 95 9.57 -2.26 -8.12
CA THR A 95 10.88 -2.11 -7.43
C THR A 95 10.87 -2.53 -5.98
N ASP A 96 9.68 -2.60 -5.38
CA ASP A 96 9.52 -2.89 -3.95
C ASP A 96 9.50 -4.40 -3.67
N LYS A 97 9.55 -5.26 -4.70
CA LYS A 97 9.64 -6.72 -4.59
C LYS A 97 10.71 -7.21 -3.61
N LYS A 98 11.84 -6.49 -3.50
CA LYS A 98 12.97 -6.87 -2.63
C LYS A 98 12.89 -6.26 -1.22
N ARG A 99 11.87 -5.43 -0.96
CA ARG A 99 11.71 -4.68 0.31
C ARG A 99 12.99 -3.91 0.69
N GLU A 100 13.65 -3.37 -0.34
CA GLU A 100 14.87 -2.57 -0.23
C GLU A 100 14.51 -1.09 -0.15
N ILE A 101 15.16 -0.37 0.77
CA ILE A 101 14.98 1.08 0.88
C ILE A 101 15.74 1.76 -0.25
N LEU A 102 15.00 2.25 -1.25
CA LEU A 102 15.56 2.88 -2.44
C LEU A 102 15.67 4.41 -2.29
N SER A 103 16.63 4.99 -3.01
CA SER A 103 16.71 6.43 -3.19
C SER A 103 15.57 6.97 -4.03
N SER A 104 15.24 8.26 -3.90
CA SER A 104 14.07 8.86 -4.54
C SER A 104 13.99 8.68 -6.05
N SER A 105 15.13 8.64 -6.74
CA SER A 105 15.23 8.45 -8.20
C SER A 105 14.94 7.01 -8.65
N LYS A 106 15.02 6.04 -7.74
CA LYS A 106 14.82 4.62 -8.01
C LYS A 106 13.43 4.13 -7.60
N VAL A 107 12.70 4.89 -6.77
CA VAL A 107 11.33 4.57 -6.38
C VAL A 107 10.40 4.69 -7.58
N LYS A 108 9.79 3.58 -7.98
CA LYS A 108 8.77 3.55 -9.02
C LYS A 108 7.37 3.47 -8.42
N THR A 109 6.38 3.89 -9.19
CA THR A 109 4.96 3.81 -8.81
C THR A 109 4.31 2.62 -9.53
N ASP A 110 4.86 1.42 -9.35
CA ASP A 110 4.22 0.20 -9.86
C ASP A 110 3.00 -0.15 -8.98
N ALA A 111 2.09 -0.97 -9.51
CA ALA A 111 1.07 -1.60 -8.69
C ALA A 111 1.72 -2.62 -7.75
N ASP A 112 1.09 -2.93 -6.63
CA ASP A 112 1.71 -3.74 -5.57
C ASP A 112 1.84 -5.22 -5.97
N TYR A 113 0.90 -5.76 -6.74
CA TYR A 113 0.90 -7.17 -7.14
C TYR A 113 0.68 -7.38 -8.64
N LEU A 114 1.11 -8.56 -9.11
CA LEU A 114 0.82 -9.13 -10.42
C LEU A 114 0.16 -10.49 -10.20
N ILE A 115 -1.03 -10.68 -10.75
CA ILE A 115 -1.72 -11.98 -10.77
C ILE A 115 -1.68 -12.55 -12.18
N THR A 116 -1.24 -13.79 -12.31
CA THR A 116 -1.21 -14.51 -13.59
C THR A 116 -2.28 -15.59 -13.61
N SER A 117 -3.02 -15.67 -14.72
CA SER A 117 -4.09 -16.63 -14.90
C SER A 117 -4.28 -16.94 -16.39
N ASN A 118 -4.24 -18.22 -16.76
CA ASN A 118 -4.50 -18.68 -18.13
C ASN A 118 -3.70 -17.91 -19.21
N GLY A 119 -2.44 -17.55 -18.90
CA GLY A 119 -1.57 -16.79 -19.79
C GLY A 119 -1.80 -15.26 -19.82
N ASN A 120 -2.80 -14.77 -19.08
CA ASN A 120 -3.06 -13.34 -18.90
C ASN A 120 -2.48 -12.85 -17.56
N SER A 121 -2.04 -11.60 -17.52
CA SER A 121 -1.56 -10.97 -16.29
C SER A 121 -2.40 -9.74 -15.96
N THR A 122 -2.85 -9.65 -14.70
CA THR A 122 -3.61 -8.53 -14.16
C THR A 122 -2.82 -7.90 -13.02
N THR A 123 -2.64 -6.58 -13.06
CA THR A 123 -1.98 -5.85 -11.96
C THR A 123 -3.01 -5.46 -10.91
N LEU A 124 -2.63 -5.57 -9.64
CA LEU A 124 -3.49 -5.25 -8.49
C LEU A 124 -2.79 -4.22 -7.62
N GLU A 125 -3.51 -3.18 -7.26
CA GLU A 125 -3.09 -2.14 -6.32
C GLU A 125 -3.91 -2.24 -5.03
N LEU A 126 -3.22 -2.34 -3.90
CA LEU A 126 -3.82 -2.38 -2.59
C LEU A 126 -3.88 -0.95 -2.02
N VAL A 127 -5.10 -0.46 -1.81
CA VAL A 127 -5.33 0.82 -1.16
C VAL A 127 -5.97 0.56 0.19
N ASN A 128 -5.41 1.14 1.24
CA ASN A 128 -5.84 0.88 2.61
C ASN A 128 -6.31 2.16 3.32
N SER A 129 -7.42 2.04 4.06
CA SER A 129 -7.79 2.99 5.11
C SER A 129 -7.46 2.39 6.46
N TYR A 130 -6.50 2.99 7.16
CA TYR A 130 -6.16 2.62 8.53
C TYR A 130 -7.03 3.35 9.57
N THR A 131 -7.95 4.20 9.12
CA THR A 131 -8.71 5.14 9.96
C THR A 131 -10.12 5.26 9.41
N ASN A 132 -11.04 5.90 10.14
CA ASN A 132 -12.39 6.15 9.63
C ASN A 132 -12.48 7.22 8.52
N TYR A 133 -11.37 7.62 7.89
CA TYR A 133 -11.33 8.70 6.90
C TYR A 133 -12.26 8.42 5.71
N TRP A 134 -12.27 7.20 5.18
CA TRP A 134 -13.08 6.88 3.99
C TRP A 134 -14.58 7.01 4.26
N LYS A 135 -15.11 6.35 5.29
CA LYS A 135 -16.53 6.49 5.63
C LYS A 135 -16.91 7.91 6.04
N SER A 136 -16.03 8.65 6.73
CA SER A 136 -16.35 10.02 7.17
C SER A 136 -16.29 11.06 6.05
N SER A 137 -15.40 10.87 5.08
CA SER A 137 -15.20 11.84 3.99
C SER A 137 -15.93 11.46 2.70
N GLY A 138 -16.34 10.20 2.56
CA GLY A 138 -16.98 9.68 1.35
C GLY A 138 -16.03 9.61 0.15
N LYS A 139 -14.71 9.63 0.37
CA LYS A 139 -13.71 9.70 -0.71
C LYS A 139 -12.43 8.92 -0.45
N ILE A 140 -11.78 8.56 -1.55
CA ILE A 140 -10.42 8.01 -1.59
C ILE A 140 -9.60 8.83 -2.58
N ASP A 141 -8.39 9.24 -2.21
CA ASP A 141 -7.51 9.99 -3.08
C ASP A 141 -6.35 9.10 -3.57
N LEU A 142 -6.04 9.16 -4.86
CA LEU A 142 -4.87 8.53 -5.47
C LEU A 142 -3.97 9.62 -6.06
N ARG A 143 -2.65 9.54 -5.85
CA ARG A 143 -1.71 10.49 -6.48
C ARG A 143 -1.81 10.40 -8.01
N ASP A 144 -1.71 11.55 -8.69
CA ASP A 144 -1.90 11.67 -10.15
C ASP A 144 -1.12 10.61 -10.95
N ASN A 145 0.18 10.51 -10.71
CA ASN A 145 1.04 9.54 -11.40
C ASN A 145 0.65 8.07 -11.11
N LYS A 146 0.13 7.79 -9.90
CA LYS A 146 -0.32 6.45 -9.53
C LYS A 146 -1.60 6.11 -10.30
N PHE A 147 -2.62 6.97 -10.24
CA PHE A 147 -3.87 6.77 -10.98
C PHE A 147 -3.63 6.56 -12.50
N LYS A 148 -2.89 7.47 -13.14
CA LYS A 148 -2.61 7.39 -14.59
C LYS A 148 -1.93 6.08 -14.99
N LYS A 149 -1.09 5.52 -14.12
CA LYS A 149 -0.41 4.25 -14.39
C LYS A 149 -1.34 3.05 -14.20
N LEU A 150 -2.16 3.06 -13.15
CA LEU A 150 -3.18 2.03 -12.93
C LEU A 150 -4.22 2.00 -14.05
N GLU A 151 -4.64 3.17 -14.54
CA GLU A 151 -5.57 3.28 -15.68
C GLU A 151 -4.97 2.68 -16.95
N ARG A 152 -3.72 3.04 -17.29
CA ARG A 152 -3.03 2.51 -18.49
C ARG A 152 -2.85 1.00 -18.44
N ASN A 153 -2.60 0.45 -17.25
CA ASN A 153 -2.37 -0.97 -17.05
C ASN A 153 -3.66 -1.78 -16.89
N ASN A 154 -4.84 -1.14 -16.95
CA ASN A 154 -6.13 -1.74 -16.62
C ASN A 154 -6.10 -2.48 -15.26
N SER A 155 -5.46 -1.87 -14.26
CA SER A 155 -5.26 -2.49 -12.95
C SER A 155 -6.57 -2.66 -12.18
N LEU A 156 -6.61 -3.66 -11.31
CA LEU A 156 -7.62 -3.77 -10.27
C LEU A 156 -7.18 -2.96 -9.04
N LEU A 157 -8.11 -2.22 -8.46
CA LEU A 157 -7.94 -1.49 -7.21
C LEU A 157 -8.66 -2.26 -6.10
N VAL A 158 -7.91 -2.83 -5.17
CA VAL A 158 -8.46 -3.47 -3.97
C VAL A 158 -8.44 -2.46 -2.83
N CYS A 159 -9.61 -1.92 -2.50
CA CYS A 159 -9.76 -0.90 -1.46
C CYS A 159 -10.20 -1.57 -0.16
N ILE A 160 -9.32 -1.62 0.84
CA ILE A 160 -9.60 -2.21 2.16
C ILE A 160 -9.73 -1.10 3.21
N ASP A 161 -10.91 -0.98 3.80
CA ASP A 161 -11.11 -0.18 5.01
C ASP A 161 -10.85 -1.07 6.23
N ILE A 162 -9.62 -1.04 6.73
CA ILE A 162 -9.17 -1.86 7.86
C ILE A 162 -9.90 -1.46 9.14
N PHE A 163 -10.17 -0.15 9.30
CA PHE A 163 -10.84 0.38 10.48
C PHE A 163 -12.28 -0.14 10.58
N ASN A 164 -13.03 -0.05 9.47
CA ASN A 164 -14.41 -0.50 9.42
C ASN A 164 -14.57 -2.00 9.12
N LYS A 165 -13.49 -2.66 8.70
CA LYS A 165 -13.42 -4.07 8.30
C LYS A 165 -14.32 -4.38 7.11
N ASP A 166 -14.33 -3.50 6.12
CA ASP A 166 -15.06 -3.64 4.86
C ASP A 166 -14.09 -3.42 3.68
N PHE A 167 -14.44 -3.89 2.48
CA PHE A 167 -13.62 -3.69 1.28
C PHE A 167 -14.48 -3.65 0.01
N PHE A 168 -13.89 -3.19 -1.08
CA PHE A 168 -14.46 -3.31 -2.43
C PHE A 168 -13.34 -3.38 -3.48
N ILE A 169 -13.68 -3.83 -4.69
CA ILE A 169 -12.72 -4.00 -5.79
C ILE A 169 -13.23 -3.30 -7.04
N LEU A 170 -12.40 -2.44 -7.63
CA LEU A 170 -12.71 -1.73 -8.87
C LEU A 170 -11.77 -2.13 -10.00
N ASP A 171 -12.30 -2.15 -11.22
CA ASP A 171 -11.49 -2.12 -12.43
C ASP A 171 -11.29 -0.66 -12.80
N VAL A 172 -10.05 -0.16 -12.71
CA VAL A 172 -9.78 1.28 -12.85
C VAL A 172 -10.24 1.80 -14.21
N LYS A 173 -10.11 0.99 -15.27
CA LYS A 173 -10.52 1.39 -16.63
C LYS A 173 -12.04 1.47 -16.74
N LYS A 174 -12.75 0.45 -16.27
CA LYS A 174 -14.23 0.40 -16.33
C LYS A 174 -14.87 1.45 -15.44
N ASN A 175 -14.21 1.79 -14.32
CA ASN A 175 -14.72 2.71 -13.31
C ASN A 175 -14.09 4.12 -13.40
N LYS A 176 -13.38 4.47 -14.48
CA LYS A 176 -12.64 5.74 -14.58
C LYS A 176 -13.50 6.99 -14.36
N THR A 177 -14.79 6.94 -14.69
CA THR A 177 -15.73 8.07 -14.54
C THR A 177 -16.04 8.41 -13.09
N LEU A 178 -15.74 7.49 -12.16
CA LEU A 178 -15.87 7.72 -10.72
C LEU A 178 -14.71 8.54 -10.15
N PHE A 179 -13.62 8.70 -10.89
CA PHE A 179 -12.43 9.44 -10.48
C PHE A 179 -12.45 10.86 -11.03
N LYS A 180 -12.34 11.84 -10.13
CA LYS A 180 -12.27 13.26 -10.46
C LYS A 180 -10.86 13.79 -10.23
N TYR A 181 -10.27 14.42 -11.25
CA TYR A 181 -8.99 15.09 -11.08
C TYR A 181 -9.13 16.27 -10.12
N ILE A 182 -8.22 16.36 -9.15
CA ILE A 182 -8.05 17.50 -8.27
C ILE A 182 -6.63 18.08 -8.45
N PRO A 183 -6.49 19.38 -8.74
CA PRO A 183 -5.18 19.97 -9.02
C PRO A 183 -4.32 20.09 -7.76
N TYR A 184 -4.92 20.09 -6.57
CA TYR A 184 -4.22 20.27 -5.30
C TYR A 184 -4.86 19.45 -4.17
N HIS A 185 -4.11 18.49 -3.64
CA HIS A 185 -4.47 17.72 -2.45
C HIS A 185 -3.77 18.30 -1.20
N GLU A 186 -4.53 18.71 -0.19
CA GLU A 186 -4.06 19.46 0.98
C GLU A 186 -2.91 18.78 1.76
N LEU A 187 -2.97 17.46 1.90
CA LEU A 187 -1.95 16.71 2.65
C LEU A 187 -0.66 16.51 1.85
N TRP A 188 -0.77 16.38 0.53
CA TRP A 188 0.38 16.06 -0.33
C TRP A 188 0.98 17.28 -1.00
N GLY A 189 0.23 18.38 -1.10
CA GLY A 189 0.60 19.57 -1.87
C GLY A 189 0.78 19.28 -3.37
N LYS A 190 0.06 18.27 -3.90
CA LYS A 190 0.24 17.72 -5.25
C LYS A 190 -1.10 17.38 -5.89
N PRO A 191 -1.16 17.25 -7.23
CA PRO A 191 -2.35 16.76 -7.92
C PRO A 191 -2.70 15.31 -7.57
N ALA A 192 -3.98 14.99 -7.64
CA ALA A 192 -4.53 13.68 -7.34
C ALA A 192 -5.79 13.39 -8.15
N TYR A 193 -6.24 12.14 -8.13
CA TYR A 193 -7.56 11.72 -8.56
C TYR A 193 -8.35 11.26 -7.34
N GLN A 194 -9.53 11.82 -7.16
CA GLN A 194 -10.43 11.53 -6.06
C GLN A 194 -11.55 10.62 -6.54
N LEU A 195 -11.70 9.49 -5.87
CA LEU A 195 -12.78 8.54 -6.03
C LEU A 195 -13.89 8.89 -5.03
N ASP A 196 -15.10 9.11 -5.51
CA ASP A 196 -16.30 9.21 -4.66
C ASP A 196 -16.80 7.79 -4.32
N ILE A 197 -16.96 7.50 -3.04
CA ILE A 197 -17.33 6.17 -2.53
C ILE A 197 -18.65 6.15 -1.77
N ASN A 198 -19.41 7.25 -1.72
CA ASN A 198 -20.62 7.34 -0.90
C ASN A 198 -21.70 6.30 -1.26
N ASN A 199 -21.76 5.91 -2.53
CA ASN A 199 -22.73 4.95 -3.06
C ASN A 199 -22.09 3.61 -3.47
N MET A 200 -20.87 3.33 -3.00
CA MET A 200 -20.23 2.06 -3.30
C MET A 200 -20.72 0.97 -2.36
N GLU A 201 -21.18 -0.12 -2.95
CA GLU A 201 -21.41 -1.35 -2.19
C GLU A 201 -20.08 -1.91 -1.71
N THR A 202 -20.01 -2.18 -0.40
CA THR A 202 -18.83 -2.76 0.25
C THR A 202 -19.16 -4.13 0.78
N THR A 203 -18.18 -5.02 0.75
CA THR A 203 -18.27 -6.37 1.30
C THR A 203 -17.53 -6.44 2.64
N ARG A 204 -18.04 -7.22 3.59
CA ARG A 204 -17.34 -7.47 4.85
C ARG A 204 -15.97 -8.08 4.60
N LEU A 205 -14.92 -7.51 5.19
CA LEU A 205 -13.56 -7.99 5.06
C LEU A 205 -13.41 -9.37 5.72
N SER A 206 -13.14 -10.37 4.89
CA SER A 206 -12.63 -11.68 5.28
C SER A 206 -11.83 -12.25 4.12
N LEU A 207 -10.88 -13.13 4.37
CA LEU A 207 -10.09 -13.77 3.30
C LEU A 207 -11.00 -14.50 2.31
N LYS A 208 -12.01 -15.22 2.80
CA LYS A 208 -13.01 -15.91 1.97
C LYS A 208 -13.72 -14.95 1.00
N ASN A 209 -14.19 -13.81 1.51
CA ASN A 209 -14.90 -12.83 0.69
C ASN A 209 -13.96 -12.15 -0.30
N LEU A 210 -12.75 -11.77 0.13
CA LEU A 210 -11.76 -11.13 -0.72
C LEU A 210 -11.37 -12.03 -1.89
N THR A 211 -11.04 -13.30 -1.62
CA THR A 211 -10.72 -14.30 -2.64
C THR A 211 -11.91 -14.54 -3.57
N SER A 212 -13.14 -14.59 -3.06
CA SER A 212 -14.33 -14.77 -3.89
C SER A 212 -14.56 -13.60 -4.84
N GLU A 213 -14.43 -12.36 -4.36
CA GLU A 213 -14.60 -11.17 -5.19
C GLU A 213 -13.46 -11.00 -6.21
N LEU A 214 -12.22 -11.30 -5.83
CA LEU A 214 -11.09 -11.29 -6.77
C LEU A 214 -11.29 -12.31 -7.89
N ASN A 215 -11.74 -13.53 -7.57
CA ASN A 215 -12.02 -14.54 -8.60
C ASN A 215 -13.02 -14.04 -9.64
N LYS A 216 -14.11 -13.38 -9.24
CA LYS A 216 -15.13 -12.82 -10.16
C LYS A 216 -14.60 -11.70 -11.07
N LYS A 217 -13.48 -11.06 -10.69
CA LYS A 217 -12.90 -9.94 -11.44
C LYS A 217 -11.78 -10.39 -12.38
N ILE A 218 -11.11 -11.49 -12.05
CA ILE A 218 -9.94 -12.01 -12.77
C ILE A 218 -10.36 -13.09 -13.79
N PHE A 219 -11.36 -13.90 -13.47
CA PHE A 219 -11.88 -15.00 -14.28
C PHE A 219 -13.33 -14.74 -14.69
#